data_AF-K1S1L4-F1
#
_entry.id   AF-K1S1L4-F1
#
_cell.length_a   1.000
_cell.length_b   1.000
_cell.length_c   1.000
_cell.angle_alpha   90.00
_cell.angle_beta   90.00
_cell.angle_gamma   90.00
#
_symmetry.space_group_name_H-M   'P 1'
#
loop_
_entity.id
_entity.type
_entity.pdbx_description
1 polymer ?
#
loop_
_entity_poly.entity_id
_entity_poly.type
_entity_poly.pdbx_seq_one_letter_code
_entity_poly.pdbx_strand_id
1 'polypeptide(L)'
;MLILDSERKNSMEQTKQLQRIAREVRRTILKLTNHAGMGHVGGSLSETEILTALYFSVMNIDPARPDWDERDRFILSKGHATPGYYTVLAKR
;
A
#
# COMPACT_ATOMS: atom_id res chain seq x y z
N MET A 1 -23.10 18.35 -3.73
CA MET A 1 -23.45 17.23 -4.64
C MET A 1 -23.37 17.77 -6.05
N LEU A 2 -22.27 17.49 -6.76
CA LEU A 2 -22.00 17.66 -8.19
C LEU A 2 -20.45 17.73 -8.33
N ILE A 3 -19.88 16.97 -9.27
CA ILE A 3 -18.43 16.80 -9.57
C ILE A 3 -17.67 15.73 -8.75
N LEU A 4 -18.14 14.47 -8.65
CA LEU A 4 -17.29 13.38 -8.09
C LEU A 4 -17.14 12.12 -8.97
N ASP A 5 -17.88 11.99 -10.08
CA ASP A 5 -17.90 10.70 -10.80
C ASP A 5 -17.23 10.70 -12.19
N SER A 6 -16.73 11.85 -12.68
CA SER A 6 -16.17 11.97 -14.04
C SER A 6 -14.74 11.44 -14.21
N GLU A 7 -14.00 11.14 -13.15
CA GLU A 7 -12.57 10.77 -13.23
C GLU A 7 -12.20 9.45 -12.53
N ARG A 8 -13.17 8.53 -12.31
CA ARG A 8 -12.79 7.14 -12.10
C ARG A 8 -12.16 6.65 -13.39
N LYS A 9 -10.82 6.72 -13.47
CA LYS A 9 -10.00 5.94 -14.40
C LYS A 9 -10.69 4.60 -14.63
N ASN A 10 -10.84 4.19 -15.89
CA ASN A 10 -11.51 2.95 -16.26
C ASN A 10 -11.20 1.87 -15.20
N SER A 11 -12.22 1.44 -14.45
CA SER A 11 -12.08 0.66 -13.21
C SER A 11 -11.18 -0.57 -13.40
N MET A 12 -11.20 -1.15 -14.61
CA MET A 12 -10.30 -2.24 -15.00
C MET A 12 -8.83 -1.84 -15.09
N GLU A 13 -8.53 -0.67 -15.65
CA GLU A 13 -7.16 -0.17 -15.78
C GLU A 13 -6.57 0.19 -14.42
N GLN A 14 -7.35 0.84 -13.56
CA GLN A 14 -6.95 1.09 -12.17
C GLN A 14 -6.69 -0.22 -11.42
N THR A 15 -7.57 -1.21 -11.58
CA THR A 15 -7.38 -2.53 -10.98
C THR A 15 -6.10 -3.20 -11.47
N LYS A 16 -5.81 -3.16 -12.78
CA LYS A 16 -4.56 -3.68 -13.34
C LYS A 16 -3.33 -2.98 -12.77
N GLN A 17 -3.38 -1.65 -12.63
CA GLN A 17 -2.30 -0.87 -12.02
C GLN A 17 -2.06 -1.31 -10.57
N LEU A 18 -3.11 -1.44 -9.76
CA LEU A 18 -3.01 -1.88 -8.37
C LEU A 18 -2.48 -3.32 -8.29
N GLN A 19 -2.92 -4.23 -9.16
CA GLN A 19 -2.37 -5.59 -9.22
C GLN A 19 -0.87 -5.60 -9.56
N ARG A 20 -0.41 -4.71 -10.46
CA ARG A 20 1.02 -4.56 -10.77
C ARG A 20 1.80 -4.11 -9.54
N ILE A 21 1.31 -3.07 -8.85
CA ILE A 21 1.93 -2.57 -7.61
C ILE A 21 1.99 -3.68 -6.55
N ALA A 22 0.90 -4.41 -6.34
CA ALA A 22 0.84 -5.51 -5.39
C ALA A 22 1.86 -6.63 -5.70
N ARG A 23 2.09 -6.95 -6.98
CA ARG A 23 3.14 -7.92 -7.38
C ARG A 23 4.55 -7.41 -7.06
N GLU A 24 4.81 -6.13 -7.29
CA GLU A 24 6.11 -5.51 -6.97
C GLU A 24 6.35 -5.44 -5.46
N VAL A 25 5.30 -5.12 -4.69
CA VAL A 25 5.32 -5.12 -3.22
C VAL A 25 5.68 -6.52 -2.71
N ARG A 26 5.00 -7.58 -3.16
CA ARG A 26 5.33 -8.97 -2.76
C ARG A 26 6.79 -9.35 -3.04
N ARG A 27 7.29 -9.00 -4.23
CA ARG A 27 8.69 -9.26 -4.59
C ARG A 27 9.66 -8.56 -3.64
N THR A 28 9.34 -7.33 -3.25
CA THR A 28 10.17 -6.53 -2.35
C THR A 28 10.11 -7.05 -0.93
N ILE A 29 8.93 -7.46 -0.44
CA ILE A 29 8.77 -8.14 0.86
C ILE A 29 9.71 -9.34 0.94
N LEU A 30 9.68 -10.23 -0.06
CA LEU A 30 10.51 -11.44 -0.09
C LEU A 30 12.01 -11.10 -0.09
N LYS A 31 12.43 -10.10 -0.88
CA LYS A 31 13.83 -9.63 -0.89
C LYS A 31 14.25 -9.07 0.46
N LEU A 32 13.41 -8.24 1.06
CA LEU A 32 13.66 -7.59 2.34
C LEU A 32 13.81 -8.64 3.46
N THR A 33 12.86 -9.56 3.57
CA THR A 33 12.88 -10.60 4.61
C THR A 33 14.03 -11.58 4.39
N ASN A 34 14.36 -11.92 3.14
CA ASN A 34 15.52 -12.76 2.83
C ASN A 34 16.83 -12.07 3.23
N HIS A 35 16.98 -10.78 2.88
CA HIS A 35 18.17 -10.01 3.24
C HIS A 35 18.33 -9.85 4.76
N ALA A 36 17.23 -9.62 5.48
CA ALA A 36 17.25 -9.50 6.93
C ALA A 36 17.47 -10.85 7.66
N GLY A 37 17.26 -11.98 6.99
CA GLY A 37 17.31 -13.33 7.59
C GLY A 37 16.18 -13.62 8.57
N MET A 38 15.22 -12.69 8.74
CA MET A 38 14.09 -12.81 9.65
C MET A 38 12.89 -11.98 9.17
N GLY A 39 11.69 -12.31 9.67
CA GLY A 39 10.47 -11.53 9.42
C GLY A 39 9.22 -12.39 9.28
N HIS A 40 8.03 -11.78 9.40
CA HIS A 40 6.75 -12.48 9.27
C HIS A 40 6.23 -12.39 7.83
N VAL A 41 6.80 -13.22 6.96
CA VAL A 41 6.50 -13.23 5.51
C VAL A 41 5.02 -13.46 5.24
N GLY A 42 4.41 -14.49 5.84
CA GLY A 42 3.00 -14.82 5.62
C GLY A 42 2.06 -13.67 5.99
N GLY A 43 2.31 -13.02 7.13
CA GLY A 43 1.57 -11.84 7.56
C GLY A 43 1.74 -10.66 6.60
N SER A 44 2.96 -10.42 6.10
CA SER A 44 3.23 -9.30 5.18
C SER A 44 2.62 -9.52 3.79
N LEU A 45 2.61 -10.77 3.30
CA LEU A 45 2.03 -11.12 2.00
C LEU A 45 0.48 -11.07 2.03
N SER A 46 -0.15 -11.43 3.15
CA SER A 46 -1.62 -11.49 3.24
C SER A 46 -2.30 -10.11 3.22
N GLU A 47 -1.60 -9.05 3.60
CA GLU A 47 -2.15 -7.68 3.60
C GLU A 47 -1.83 -6.86 2.35
N THR A 48 -1.09 -7.42 1.40
CA THR A 48 -0.51 -6.66 0.28
C THR A 48 -1.58 -5.96 -0.58
N GLU A 49 -2.68 -6.63 -0.93
CA GLU A 49 -3.78 -6.02 -1.70
C GLU A 49 -4.45 -4.88 -0.94
N ILE A 50 -4.70 -5.08 0.36
CA ILE A 50 -5.37 -4.09 1.21
C ILE A 50 -4.49 -2.84 1.31
N LEU A 51 -3.21 -2.99 1.65
CA LEU A 51 -2.29 -1.87 1.72
C LEU A 51 -2.14 -1.17 0.35
N THR A 52 -2.08 -1.95 -0.74
CA THR A 52 -1.97 -1.37 -2.08
C THR A 52 -3.20 -0.53 -2.45
N ALA A 53 -4.41 -1.04 -2.18
CA ALA A 53 -5.64 -0.28 -2.42
C ALA A 53 -5.70 0.98 -1.55
N LEU A 54 -5.37 0.87 -0.27
CA LEU A 54 -5.39 2.00 0.66
C LEU A 54 -4.40 3.09 0.22
N TYR A 55 -3.12 2.76 0.05
CA TYR A 55 -2.07 3.76 -0.20
C TYR A 55 -2.06 4.34 -1.62
N PHE A 56 -2.58 3.60 -2.61
CA PHE A 56 -2.50 4.03 -4.01
C PHE A 56 -3.85 4.39 -4.63
N SER A 57 -4.96 4.27 -3.89
CA SER A 57 -6.30 4.57 -4.42
C SER A 57 -7.29 5.18 -3.45
N VAL A 58 -7.31 4.77 -2.17
CA VAL A 58 -8.41 5.14 -1.26
C VAL A 58 -8.00 6.29 -0.34
N MET A 59 -6.81 6.23 0.26
CA MET A 59 -6.41 7.20 1.25
C MET A 59 -5.97 8.52 0.62
N ASN A 60 -6.43 9.60 1.22
CA ASN A 60 -6.00 10.95 0.94
C ASN A 60 -4.75 11.27 1.76
N ILE A 61 -3.59 11.03 1.15
CA ILE A 61 -2.27 11.21 1.76
C ILE A 61 -1.30 11.88 0.78
N ASP A 62 -0.37 12.65 1.34
CA ASP A 62 0.68 13.35 0.61
C ASP A 62 2.06 13.00 1.22
N PRO A 63 2.91 12.23 0.52
CA PRO A 63 4.25 11.87 1.01
C PRO A 63 5.17 13.06 1.26
N ALA A 64 4.93 14.20 0.60
CA ALA A 64 5.71 15.42 0.82
C ALA A 64 5.26 16.20 2.06
N ARG A 65 4.07 15.89 2.60
CA ARG A 65 3.49 16.50 3.81
C ARG A 65 2.97 15.42 4.78
N PRO A 66 3.85 14.58 5.34
CA PRO A 66 3.46 13.45 6.19
C PRO A 66 2.83 13.88 7.53
N ASP A 67 3.04 15.13 7.93
CA ASP A 67 2.49 15.78 9.12
C ASP A 67 1.15 16.48 8.86
N TRP A 68 0.66 16.52 7.62
CA TRP A 68 -0.61 17.14 7.25
C TRP A 68 -1.77 16.65 8.13
N ASP A 69 -2.46 17.59 8.78
CA ASP A 69 -3.45 17.31 9.83
C ASP A 69 -4.67 16.55 9.33
N GLU A 70 -5.17 16.90 8.15
CA GLU A 70 -6.39 16.33 7.54
C GLU A 70 -6.14 15.06 6.71
N ARG A 71 -4.90 14.52 6.69
CA ARG A 71 -4.61 13.27 5.98
C ARG A 71 -5.35 12.08 6.60
N ASP A 72 -5.65 11.09 5.78
CA ASP A 72 -6.09 9.80 6.29
C ASP A 72 -4.97 9.10 7.08
N ARG A 73 -5.35 8.40 8.16
CA ARG A 73 -4.40 7.71 9.04
C ARG A 73 -4.60 6.20 8.96
N PHE A 74 -3.50 5.49 8.77
CA PHE A 74 -3.45 4.03 8.81
C PHE A 74 -2.66 3.55 10.02
N ILE A 75 -3.20 2.59 10.76
CA ILE A 75 -2.55 1.97 11.92
C ILE A 75 -2.42 0.46 11.66
N LEU A 76 -1.18 -0.03 11.55
CA LEU A 76 -0.90 -1.45 11.42
C LEU A 76 -0.94 -2.15 12.79
N SER A 77 -2.13 -2.53 13.24
CA SER A 77 -2.30 -3.23 14.53
C SER A 77 -1.57 -4.58 14.57
N LYS A 78 -1.53 -5.32 13.45
CA LYS A 78 -0.72 -6.53 13.27
C LYS A 78 0.75 -6.20 12.99
N GLY A 79 1.41 -5.50 13.91
CA GLY A 79 2.74 -4.91 13.73
C GLY A 79 3.86 -5.88 13.34
N HIS A 80 3.68 -7.19 13.54
CA HIS A 80 4.64 -8.19 13.06
C HIS A 80 4.75 -8.25 11.52
N ALA A 81 3.73 -7.78 10.78
CA ALA A 81 3.70 -7.73 9.31
C ALA A 81 4.34 -6.46 8.71
N THR A 82 5.10 -5.71 9.51
CA THR A 82 5.78 -4.47 9.12
C THR A 82 6.57 -4.53 7.80
N PRO A 83 7.20 -5.65 7.37
CA PRO A 83 7.84 -5.70 6.05
C PRO A 83 6.91 -5.33 4.88
N GLY A 84 5.64 -5.72 4.95
CA GLY A 84 4.62 -5.34 3.96
C GLY A 84 4.34 -3.84 3.98
N TYR A 85 4.15 -3.31 5.18
CA TYR A 85 3.87 -1.89 5.37
C TYR A 85 5.02 -0.97 4.94
N TYR A 86 6.25 -1.24 5.36
CA TYR A 86 7.42 -0.46 4.93
C TYR A 86 7.64 -0.51 3.43
N THR A 87 7.39 -1.65 2.80
CA THR A 87 7.48 -1.79 1.34
C THR A 87 6.50 -0.86 0.62
N VAL A 88 5.27 -0.75 1.13
CA VAL A 88 4.25 0.13 0.56
C VAL A 88 4.59 1.59 0.77
N LEU A 89 5.05 1.97 1.97
CA LEU A 89 5.50 3.33 2.25
C LEU A 89 6.69 3.74 1.37
N ALA A 90 7.69 2.87 1.21
CA ALA A 90 8.87 3.17 0.40
C ALA A 90 8.56 3.31 -1.11
N LYS A 91 7.43 2.76 -1.56
CA LYS A 91 6.99 2.82 -2.95
C LYS A 91 6.05 4.01 -3.24
N ARG A 92 5.43 4.58 -2.20
CA ARG A 92 4.46 5.66 -2.29
C ARG A 92 5.17 7.01 -2.29
#